data_AF-A0A503HQY6-F1
#
_entry.id   AF-A0A503HQY6-F1
#
_cell.length_a   1.000
_cell.length_b   1.000
_cell.length_c   1.000
_cell.angle_alpha   90.00
_cell.angle_beta   90.00
_cell.angle_gamma   90.00
#
_symmetry.space_group_name_H-M   'P 1'
#
loop_
_entity.id
_entity.type
_entity.pdbx_description
1 polymer ?
#
loop_
_entity_poly.entity_id
_entity_poly.type
_entity_poly.pdbx_seq_one_letter_code
_entity_poly.pdbx_strand_id
1 'polypeptide(L)'
;MSRNVVSEGPNSVPIAFSDSAASERLVDISSTSADIGLDAAITSGALDGVPFFGAITGIARAGIAIRDYLFLKKVAAFLETFDKTPLEKRRAFIADLEKKGKKAEFGEQILLLVDRMEDVEKPAIVAHLIAAAAMGHLPLDKALRVAKIVDRAFVEDLKTLPRFQAGSPTNRLVADALFSVGLLNGNGLAMFDGDDADRSGTTYHLNEYGRILVRYGLQVEAS
;
A
#
# COMPACT_ATOMS: atom_id res chain seq x y z
N MET A 1 -30.57 7.09 -21.15
CA MET A 1 -29.23 6.83 -20.57
C MET A 1 -29.40 6.65 -19.08
N SER A 2 -29.67 5.41 -18.65
CA SER A 2 -29.80 5.11 -17.22
C SER A 2 -28.40 4.98 -16.65
N ARG A 3 -28.04 5.88 -15.74
CA ARG A 3 -26.88 5.69 -14.85
C ARG A 3 -27.14 4.40 -14.06
N ASN A 4 -26.34 3.37 -14.30
CA ASN A 4 -26.26 2.24 -13.38
C ASN A 4 -25.73 2.78 -12.06
N VAL A 5 -26.65 3.00 -11.13
CA VAL A 5 -26.33 3.20 -9.72
C VAL A 5 -25.76 1.87 -9.25
N VAL A 6 -24.44 1.81 -9.08
CA VAL A 6 -23.82 0.72 -8.32
C VAL A 6 -24.50 0.74 -6.95
N SER A 7 -25.22 -0.33 -6.62
CA SER A 7 -26.08 -0.38 -5.45
C SER A 7 -25.29 -0.17 -4.16
N GLU A 8 -25.66 0.85 -3.37
CA GLU A 8 -25.23 1.07 -1.97
C GLU A 8 -25.86 0.03 -1.01
N GLY A 9 -25.88 -1.24 -1.41
CA GLY A 9 -26.33 -2.35 -0.57
C GLY A 9 -25.17 -3.01 0.18
N PRO A 10 -25.47 -3.90 1.15
CA PRO A 10 -24.47 -4.72 1.87
C PRO A 10 -23.62 -5.62 0.95
N ASN A 11 -23.91 -5.66 -0.36
CA ASN A 11 -23.20 -6.41 -1.39
C ASN A 11 -22.35 -5.51 -2.32
N SER A 12 -21.97 -4.30 -1.89
CA SER A 12 -21.09 -3.45 -2.70
C SER A 12 -19.64 -3.94 -2.64
N VAL A 13 -18.91 -3.82 -3.76
CA VAL A 13 -17.49 -4.24 -3.86
C VAL A 13 -16.60 -3.58 -2.78
N PRO A 14 -16.77 -2.28 -2.43
CA PRO A 14 -16.04 -1.66 -1.32
C PRO A 14 -16.30 -2.31 0.06
N ILE A 15 -17.54 -2.71 0.34
CA ILE A 15 -17.89 -3.40 1.59
C ILE A 15 -17.27 -4.80 1.59
N ALA A 16 -17.39 -5.54 0.48
CA ALA A 16 -16.80 -6.86 0.33
C ALA A 16 -15.27 -6.85 0.49
N PHE A 17 -14.58 -5.82 -0.02
CA PHE A 17 -13.16 -5.60 0.26
C PHE A 17 -12.89 -5.43 1.75
N SER A 18 -13.65 -4.57 2.43
CA SER A 18 -13.48 -4.31 3.87
C SER A 18 -13.74 -5.56 4.71
N ASP A 19 -14.72 -6.37 4.33
CA ASP A 19 -14.99 -7.67 4.98
C ASP A 19 -13.86 -8.67 4.74
N SER A 20 -13.28 -8.69 3.54
CA SER A 20 -12.09 -9.50 3.23
C SER A 20 -10.89 -9.12 4.07
N ALA A 21 -10.71 -7.83 4.37
CA ALA A 21 -9.63 -7.38 5.25
C ALA A 21 -9.76 -7.95 6.68
N ALA A 22 -10.97 -8.33 7.12
CA ALA A 22 -11.25 -8.92 8.43
C ALA A 22 -11.51 -10.44 8.40
N SER A 23 -11.38 -11.11 7.24
CA SER A 23 -11.58 -12.56 7.12
C SER A 23 -10.43 -13.36 7.75
N GLU A 24 -10.73 -14.60 8.18
CA GLU A 24 -9.83 -15.42 9.00
C GLU A 24 -8.52 -15.81 8.33
N ARG A 25 -8.50 -15.88 6.99
CA ARG A 25 -7.31 -16.00 6.16
C ARG A 25 -7.70 -15.86 4.71
N LEU A 26 -6.82 -15.25 3.93
CA LEU A 26 -6.78 -15.47 2.49
C LEU A 26 -5.94 -16.74 2.34
N VAL A 27 -6.31 -17.61 1.40
CA VAL A 27 -5.70 -18.94 1.13
C VAL A 27 -4.26 -19.07 1.62
N ASP A 28 -3.90 -20.17 2.29
CA ASP A 28 -2.52 -20.49 2.69
C ASP A 28 -1.59 -20.54 1.44
N ILE A 29 -1.10 -19.38 0.99
CA ILE A 29 -0.13 -19.20 -0.11
C ILE A 29 1.30 -19.54 0.41
N SER A 30 1.41 -20.49 1.33
CA SER A 30 2.64 -20.71 2.11
C SER A 30 3.70 -21.57 1.41
N SER A 31 3.54 -21.97 0.14
CA SER A 31 4.39 -23.02 -0.44
C SER A 31 5.02 -22.77 -1.82
N THR A 32 4.92 -21.59 -2.40
CA THR A 32 5.62 -21.26 -3.67
C THR A 32 5.95 -19.77 -3.66
N SER A 33 6.98 -19.34 -4.41
CA SER A 33 7.31 -17.91 -4.61
C SER A 33 6.03 -17.08 -4.63
N ALA A 34 5.90 -16.05 -3.79
CA ALA A 34 4.63 -15.37 -3.50
C ALA A 34 3.84 -15.03 -4.79
N ASP A 35 4.55 -14.59 -5.84
CA ASP A 35 3.96 -14.32 -7.16
C ASP A 35 3.33 -15.54 -7.84
N ILE A 36 4.00 -16.70 -7.83
CA ILE A 36 3.51 -17.94 -8.45
C ILE A 36 2.30 -18.48 -7.69
N GLY A 37 2.33 -18.37 -6.35
CA GLY A 37 1.22 -18.80 -5.50
C GLY A 37 -0.03 -17.92 -5.69
N LEU A 38 0.15 -16.60 -5.79
CA LEU A 38 -0.93 -15.64 -5.99
C LEU A 38 -1.59 -15.78 -7.36
N ASP A 39 -0.78 -15.93 -8.43
CA ASP A 39 -1.27 -16.12 -9.79
C ASP A 39 -2.09 -17.43 -9.91
N ALA A 40 -1.63 -18.51 -9.27
CA ALA A 40 -2.37 -19.76 -9.20
C ALA A 40 -3.66 -19.62 -8.38
N ALA A 41 -3.66 -18.91 -7.26
CA ALA A 41 -4.84 -18.72 -6.41
C ALA A 41 -5.95 -17.92 -7.11
N ILE A 42 -5.57 -16.89 -7.88
CA ILE A 42 -6.52 -16.06 -8.67
C ILE A 42 -7.13 -16.88 -9.80
N THR A 43 -6.33 -17.68 -10.51
CA THR A 43 -6.80 -18.43 -11.70
C THR A 43 -7.52 -19.73 -11.37
N SER A 44 -7.25 -20.33 -10.20
CA SER A 44 -7.88 -21.58 -9.76
C SER A 44 -9.21 -21.41 -9.03
N GLY A 45 -9.62 -20.16 -8.73
CA GLY A 45 -10.81 -19.88 -7.92
C GLY A 45 -10.60 -20.11 -6.41
N ALA A 46 -9.37 -20.39 -5.96
CA ALA A 46 -9.08 -20.61 -4.54
C ALA A 46 -9.47 -19.40 -3.66
N LEU A 47 -9.48 -18.20 -4.24
CA LEU A 47 -9.87 -16.97 -3.55
C LEU A 47 -11.39 -16.75 -3.48
N ASP A 48 -12.24 -17.60 -4.06
CA ASP A 48 -13.70 -17.40 -4.05
C ASP A 48 -14.31 -17.36 -2.64
N GLY A 49 -13.65 -17.97 -1.64
CA GLY A 49 -14.03 -17.87 -0.23
C GLY A 49 -13.77 -16.51 0.41
N VAL A 50 -13.02 -15.64 -0.27
CA VAL A 50 -12.73 -14.27 0.17
C VAL A 50 -13.84 -13.35 -0.35
N PRO A 51 -14.54 -12.59 0.51
CA PRO A 51 -15.73 -11.83 0.13
C PRO A 51 -15.57 -10.95 -1.12
N PHE A 52 -14.43 -10.27 -1.27
CA PHE A 52 -14.12 -9.41 -2.40
C PHE A 52 -14.02 -10.18 -3.72
N PHE A 53 -13.27 -11.29 -3.72
CA PHE A 53 -13.09 -12.10 -4.93
C PHE A 53 -14.42 -12.78 -5.29
N GLY A 54 -15.17 -13.29 -4.33
CA GLY A 54 -16.52 -13.81 -4.57
C GLY A 54 -17.49 -12.76 -5.15
N ALA A 55 -17.39 -11.51 -4.70
CA ALA A 55 -18.20 -10.41 -5.24
C ALA A 55 -17.83 -10.06 -6.70
N ILE A 56 -16.57 -10.24 -7.10
CA ILE A 56 -16.10 -9.95 -8.47
C ILE A 56 -16.23 -11.15 -9.42
N THR A 57 -16.01 -12.38 -8.96
CA THR A 57 -16.17 -13.59 -9.80
C THR A 57 -17.63 -13.81 -10.18
N GLY A 58 -18.58 -13.32 -9.37
CA GLY A 58 -19.99 -13.20 -9.76
C GLY A 58 -20.25 -12.32 -10.99
N ILE A 59 -19.37 -11.35 -11.27
CA ILE A 59 -19.46 -10.40 -12.39
C ILE A 59 -18.69 -10.92 -13.63
N ALA A 60 -17.63 -11.69 -13.44
CA ALA A 60 -16.62 -12.00 -14.48
C ALA A 60 -16.87 -13.28 -15.32
N ARG A 61 -18.14 -13.67 -15.57
CA ARG A 61 -18.46 -14.86 -16.41
C ARG A 61 -18.07 -14.74 -17.90
N ALA A 62 -17.46 -13.64 -18.33
CA ALA A 62 -17.12 -13.33 -19.73
C ALA A 62 -15.61 -13.35 -20.05
N GLY A 63 -14.76 -13.81 -19.12
CA GLY A 63 -13.29 -13.77 -19.27
C GLY A 63 -12.70 -12.49 -18.68
N ILE A 64 -11.53 -12.61 -18.06
CA ILE A 64 -10.85 -11.53 -17.33
C ILE A 64 -9.91 -10.80 -18.30
N ALA A 65 -10.07 -9.48 -18.45
CA ALA A 65 -9.11 -8.69 -19.22
C ALA A 65 -7.77 -8.58 -18.47
N ILE A 66 -6.65 -8.38 -19.18
CA ILE A 66 -5.33 -8.26 -18.54
C ILE A 66 -5.29 -7.17 -17.46
N ARG A 67 -6.04 -6.08 -17.66
CA ARG A 67 -6.17 -5.00 -16.67
C ARG A 67 -6.84 -5.50 -15.38
N ASP A 68 -7.94 -6.23 -15.52
CA ASP A 68 -8.69 -6.78 -14.39
C ASP A 68 -7.83 -7.81 -13.65
N TYR A 69 -7.09 -8.64 -14.39
CA TYR A 69 -6.12 -9.59 -13.82
C TYR A 69 -5.05 -8.88 -12.98
N LEU A 70 -4.41 -7.85 -13.52
CA LEU A 70 -3.40 -7.07 -12.81
C LEU A 70 -3.99 -6.36 -11.59
N PHE A 71 -5.21 -5.84 -11.70
CA PHE A 71 -5.91 -5.25 -10.56
C PHE A 71 -6.16 -6.28 -9.44
N LEU A 72 -6.71 -7.44 -9.78
CA LEU A 72 -6.94 -8.54 -8.84
C LEU A 72 -5.64 -9.00 -8.18
N LYS A 73 -4.53 -9.08 -8.94
CA LYS A 73 -3.20 -9.39 -8.41
C LYS A 73 -2.75 -8.36 -7.37
N LYS A 74 -2.92 -7.06 -7.65
CA LYS A 74 -2.57 -5.99 -6.72
C LYS A 74 -3.44 -6.01 -5.45
N VAL A 75 -4.74 -6.29 -5.57
CA VAL A 75 -5.64 -6.43 -4.40
C VAL A 75 -5.26 -7.65 -3.56
N ALA A 76 -4.96 -8.77 -4.21
CA ALA A 76 -4.54 -9.98 -3.53
C ALA A 76 -3.23 -9.75 -2.75
N ALA A 77 -2.24 -9.07 -3.35
CA ALA A 77 -0.99 -8.71 -2.70
C ALA A 77 -1.20 -7.80 -1.47
N PHE A 78 -2.11 -6.82 -1.55
CA PHE A 78 -2.49 -6.01 -0.39
C PHE A 78 -3.08 -6.88 0.72
N LEU A 79 -4.09 -7.68 0.39
CA LEU A 79 -4.85 -8.45 1.36
C LEU A 79 -3.93 -9.49 2.03
N GLU A 80 -3.11 -10.22 1.27
CA GLU A 80 -2.14 -11.21 1.79
C GLU A 80 -1.14 -10.57 2.75
N THR A 81 -0.64 -9.39 2.40
CA THR A 81 0.27 -8.64 3.26
C THR A 81 -0.43 -8.17 4.54
N PHE A 82 -1.67 -7.69 4.42
CA PHE A 82 -2.45 -7.23 5.56
C PHE A 82 -2.84 -8.39 6.51
N ASP A 83 -3.07 -9.59 5.96
CA ASP A 83 -3.45 -10.81 6.71
C ASP A 83 -2.42 -11.22 7.77
N LYS A 84 -1.15 -10.82 7.60
CA LYS A 84 -0.07 -10.96 8.60
C LYS A 84 -0.33 -10.18 9.89
N THR A 85 -1.25 -9.20 9.86
CA THR A 85 -1.71 -8.49 11.06
C THR A 85 -2.63 -9.39 11.88
N PRO A 86 -2.50 -9.44 13.22
CA PRO A 86 -3.35 -10.29 14.06
C PRO A 86 -4.84 -10.11 13.75
N LEU A 87 -5.57 -11.22 13.57
CA LEU A 87 -6.97 -11.24 13.16
C LEU A 87 -7.86 -10.34 14.05
N GLU A 88 -7.66 -10.39 15.36
CA GLU A 88 -8.40 -9.55 16.32
C GLU A 88 -8.19 -8.05 16.09
N LYS A 89 -6.99 -7.63 15.68
CA LYS A 89 -6.70 -6.23 15.35
C LYS A 89 -7.39 -5.82 14.05
N ARG A 90 -7.40 -6.69 13.04
CA ARG A 90 -8.09 -6.44 11.77
C ARG A 90 -9.61 -6.35 11.97
N ARG A 91 -10.20 -7.28 12.70
CA ARG A 91 -11.63 -7.26 13.06
C ARG A 91 -12.00 -6.01 13.85
N ALA A 92 -11.24 -5.65 14.88
CA ALA A 92 -11.48 -4.44 15.66
C ALA A 92 -11.39 -3.17 14.81
N PHE A 93 -10.40 -3.09 13.91
CA PHE A 93 -10.23 -1.97 12.99
C PHE A 93 -11.42 -1.79 12.04
N ILE A 94 -11.87 -2.87 11.39
CA ILE A 94 -13.03 -2.82 10.48
C ILE A 94 -14.33 -2.52 11.24
N ALA A 95 -14.52 -3.08 12.44
CA ALA A 95 -15.67 -2.80 13.28
C ALA A 95 -15.72 -1.33 13.76
N ASP A 96 -14.57 -0.73 14.07
CA ASP A 96 -14.49 0.71 14.40
C ASP A 96 -14.86 1.59 13.21
N LEU A 97 -14.42 1.24 11.99
CA LEU A 97 -14.83 1.93 10.77
C LEU A 97 -16.33 1.79 10.51
N GLU A 98 -16.90 0.61 10.73
CA GLU A 98 -18.34 0.36 10.60
C GLU A 98 -19.16 1.22 11.57
N LYS A 99 -18.75 1.25 12.85
CA LYS A 99 -19.38 2.09 13.87
C LYS A 99 -19.35 3.58 13.51
N LYS A 100 -18.31 4.02 12.79
CA LYS A 100 -18.15 5.41 12.31
C LYS A 100 -18.84 5.67 10.97
N GLY A 101 -19.47 4.67 10.35
CA GLY A 101 -20.05 4.78 9.00
C GLY A 101 -19.02 4.92 7.88
N LYS A 102 -17.76 4.55 8.13
CA LYS A 102 -16.61 4.72 7.22
C LYS A 102 -16.12 3.43 6.56
N LYS A 103 -16.79 2.31 6.81
CA LYS A 103 -16.39 1.00 6.26
C LYS A 103 -16.35 0.99 4.73
N ALA A 104 -17.44 1.41 4.08
CA ALA A 104 -17.50 1.48 2.62
C ALA A 104 -16.50 2.50 2.04
N GLU A 105 -16.39 3.68 2.65
CA GLU A 105 -15.43 4.73 2.25
C GLU A 105 -13.98 4.20 2.30
N PHE A 106 -13.62 3.49 3.36
CA PHE A 106 -12.30 2.88 3.49
C PHE A 106 -12.03 1.88 2.35
N GLY A 107 -12.98 0.97 2.10
CA GLY A 107 -12.82 0.00 1.02
C GLY A 107 -12.67 0.65 -0.35
N GLU A 108 -13.48 1.67 -0.64
CA GLU A 108 -13.41 2.41 -1.90
C GLU A 108 -12.07 3.14 -2.04
N GLN A 109 -11.61 3.80 -0.98
CA GLN A 109 -10.32 4.51 -0.97
C GLN A 109 -9.14 3.58 -1.23
N ILE A 110 -9.12 2.39 -0.62
CA ILE A 110 -8.03 1.43 -0.84
C ILE A 110 -8.11 0.85 -2.26
N LEU A 111 -9.30 0.47 -2.73
CA LEU A 111 -9.46 -0.08 -4.08
C LEU A 111 -9.05 0.94 -5.16
N LEU A 112 -9.44 2.20 -5.04
CA LEU A 112 -9.01 3.28 -5.94
C LEU A 112 -7.51 3.51 -5.92
N LEU A 113 -6.90 3.41 -4.73
CA LEU A 113 -5.46 3.57 -4.58
C LEU A 113 -4.70 2.41 -5.23
N VAL A 114 -5.15 1.17 -4.99
CA VAL A 114 -4.57 -0.04 -5.56
C VAL A 114 -4.73 -0.08 -7.08
N ASP A 115 -5.89 0.33 -7.62
CA ASP A 115 -6.12 0.40 -9.06
C ASP A 115 -5.13 1.31 -9.78
N ARG A 116 -4.82 2.47 -9.16
CA ARG A 116 -3.89 3.46 -9.73
C ARG A 116 -2.42 3.06 -9.72
N MET A 117 -2.00 2.20 -8.81
CA MET A 117 -0.59 1.79 -8.70
C MET A 117 -0.13 1.03 -9.94
N GLU A 118 1.01 1.43 -10.51
CA GLU A 118 1.62 0.75 -11.67
C GLU A 118 2.38 -0.53 -11.25
N ASP A 119 2.87 -0.56 -10.01
CA ASP A 119 3.70 -1.64 -9.47
C ASP A 119 2.89 -2.60 -8.58
N VAL A 120 3.17 -3.90 -8.67
CA VAL A 120 2.59 -4.93 -7.78
C VAL A 120 3.16 -4.92 -6.36
N GLU A 121 4.30 -4.26 -6.16
CA GLU A 121 4.98 -4.15 -4.85
C GLU A 121 4.37 -3.07 -3.95
N LYS A 122 3.89 -1.97 -4.52
CA LYS A 122 3.31 -0.83 -3.78
C LYS A 122 2.08 -1.21 -2.94
N PRO A 123 1.15 -2.07 -3.41
CA PRO A 123 0.06 -2.57 -2.58
C PRO A 123 0.52 -3.18 -1.25
N ALA A 124 1.64 -3.92 -1.23
CA ALA A 124 2.19 -4.49 0.00
C ALA A 124 2.71 -3.41 0.96
N ILE A 125 3.41 -2.40 0.44
CA ILE A 125 3.86 -1.24 1.24
C ILE A 125 2.67 -0.53 1.88
N VAL A 126 1.59 -0.33 1.12
CA VAL A 126 0.37 0.30 1.63
C VAL A 126 -0.33 -0.59 2.65
N ALA A 127 -0.38 -1.91 2.44
CA ALA A 127 -0.91 -2.85 3.43
C ALA A 127 -0.17 -2.75 4.76
N HIS A 128 1.16 -2.60 4.77
CA HIS A 128 1.91 -2.40 6.02
C HIS A 128 1.55 -1.08 6.73
N LEU A 129 1.34 0.01 5.98
CA LEU A 129 0.90 1.29 6.57
C LEU A 129 -0.50 1.16 7.20
N ILE A 130 -1.42 0.46 6.54
CA ILE A 130 -2.76 0.19 7.08
C ILE A 130 -2.70 -0.78 8.26
N ALA A 131 -1.80 -1.78 8.24
CA ALA A 131 -1.54 -2.66 9.37
C ALA A 131 -1.08 -1.87 10.61
N ALA A 132 -0.15 -0.92 10.43
CA ALA A 132 0.27 -0.02 11.50
C ALA A 132 -0.90 0.79 12.06
N ALA A 133 -1.86 1.20 11.22
CA ALA A 133 -3.08 1.86 11.68
C ALA A 133 -4.03 0.92 12.44
N ALA A 134 -4.25 -0.30 11.93
CA ALA A 134 -5.08 -1.31 12.59
C ALA A 134 -4.51 -1.74 13.95
N MET A 135 -3.18 -1.72 14.11
CA MET A 135 -2.50 -1.98 15.39
C MET A 135 -2.49 -0.77 16.34
N GLY A 136 -2.87 0.43 15.88
CA GLY A 136 -2.87 1.66 16.67
C GLY A 136 -1.52 2.37 16.76
N HIS A 137 -0.55 2.02 15.92
CA HIS A 137 0.79 2.64 15.88
C HIS A 137 0.83 3.93 15.06
N LEU A 138 -0.17 4.15 14.19
CA LEU A 138 -0.25 5.27 13.26
C LEU A 138 -1.71 5.69 13.04
N PRO A 139 -2.09 6.97 13.13
CA PRO A 139 -3.43 7.41 12.74
C PRO A 139 -3.75 7.05 11.27
N LEU A 140 -4.97 6.58 11.01
CA LEU A 140 -5.39 6.13 9.67
C LEU A 140 -5.25 7.22 8.60
N ASP A 141 -5.56 8.47 8.93
CA ASP A 141 -5.43 9.61 8.03
C ASP A 141 -3.96 9.85 7.62
N LYS A 142 -3.02 9.69 8.56
CA LYS A 142 -1.58 9.73 8.28
C LYS A 142 -1.14 8.54 7.42
N ALA A 143 -1.61 7.33 7.74
CA ALA A 143 -1.32 6.14 6.94
C ALA A 143 -1.78 6.32 5.49
N LEU A 144 -3.02 6.76 5.27
CA LEU A 144 -3.58 7.03 3.94
C LEU A 144 -2.85 8.18 3.21
N ARG A 145 -2.41 9.21 3.93
CA ARG A 145 -1.60 10.28 3.32
C ARG A 145 -0.26 9.75 2.81
N VAL A 146 0.44 8.94 3.59
CA VAL A 146 1.71 8.32 3.16
C VAL A 146 1.47 7.31 2.03
N ALA A 147 0.38 6.56 2.06
CA ALA A 147 0.01 5.63 1.00
C ALA A 147 -0.19 6.33 -0.36
N LYS A 148 -0.77 7.55 -0.37
CA LYS A 148 -0.89 8.39 -1.57
C LYS A 148 0.47 8.94 -2.06
N ILE A 149 1.44 9.11 -1.16
CA ILE A 149 2.81 9.45 -1.53
C ILE A 149 3.51 8.25 -2.19
N VAL A 150 3.32 7.05 -1.63
CA VAL A 150 3.84 5.78 -2.19
C VAL A 150 3.34 5.54 -3.61
N ASP A 151 2.04 5.73 -3.87
CA ASP A 151 1.44 5.63 -5.20
C ASP A 151 2.22 6.43 -6.27
N ARG A 152 2.55 7.68 -5.95
CA ARG A 152 3.23 8.63 -6.85
C ARG A 152 4.74 8.42 -7.02
N ALA A 153 5.38 7.69 -6.11
CA ALA A 153 6.83 7.55 -6.09
C ALA A 153 7.28 6.37 -6.96
N PHE A 154 8.49 6.44 -7.52
CA PHE A 154 9.09 5.28 -8.15
C PHE A 154 9.50 4.26 -7.07
N VAL A 155 9.09 2.99 -7.21
CA VAL A 155 9.21 2.01 -6.12
C VAL A 155 10.67 1.73 -5.73
N GLU A 156 11.59 1.72 -6.70
CA GLU A 156 13.01 1.52 -6.43
C GLU A 156 13.63 2.67 -5.63
N ASP A 157 13.17 3.91 -5.86
CA ASP A 157 13.63 5.06 -5.09
C ASP A 157 13.18 4.94 -3.63
N LEU A 158 11.95 4.46 -3.38
CA LEU A 158 11.45 4.23 -2.02
C LEU A 158 12.34 3.27 -1.24
N LYS A 159 12.85 2.20 -1.88
CA LYS A 159 13.76 1.22 -1.25
C LYS A 159 15.06 1.86 -0.76
N THR A 160 15.43 3.04 -1.26
CA THR A 160 16.64 3.76 -0.83
C THR A 160 16.42 4.64 0.41
N LEU A 161 15.17 4.93 0.81
CA LEU A 161 14.85 5.83 1.94
C LEU A 161 15.62 5.53 3.24
N PRO A 162 15.86 4.28 3.65
CA PRO A 162 16.61 3.99 4.89
C PRO A 162 18.03 4.60 4.88
N ARG A 163 18.65 4.77 3.71
CA ARG A 163 20.00 5.34 3.57
C ARG A 163 20.08 6.81 3.98
N PHE A 164 18.96 7.53 3.94
CA PHE A 164 18.87 8.92 4.39
C PHE A 164 18.87 9.06 5.92
N GLN A 165 18.73 7.97 6.69
CA GLN A 165 18.91 7.99 8.15
C GLN A 165 20.39 8.05 8.54
N ALA A 166 21.26 7.47 7.71
CA ALA A 166 22.69 7.31 7.99
C ALA A 166 23.56 8.46 7.46
N GLY A 167 22.95 9.49 6.85
CA GLY A 167 23.69 10.58 6.18
C GLY A 167 24.52 10.10 4.98
N SER A 168 24.24 8.91 4.45
CA SER A 168 24.99 8.34 3.33
C SER A 168 24.77 9.15 2.05
N PRO A 169 25.80 9.31 1.19
CA PRO A 169 25.62 9.88 -0.14
C PRO A 169 24.60 9.06 -0.92
N THR A 170 23.44 9.65 -1.21
CA THR A 170 22.46 9.08 -2.13
C THR A 170 22.57 9.80 -3.45
N ASN A 171 22.32 9.09 -4.56
CA ASN A 171 22.27 9.69 -5.89
C ASN A 171 21.36 10.93 -5.85
N ARG A 172 21.91 12.09 -6.27
CA ARG A 172 21.20 13.38 -6.22
C ARG A 172 19.87 13.35 -6.95
N LEU A 173 19.78 12.64 -8.08
CA LEU A 173 18.54 12.51 -8.84
C LEU A 173 17.46 11.75 -8.06
N VAL A 174 17.86 10.70 -7.34
CA VAL A 174 16.96 9.94 -6.46
C VAL A 174 16.52 10.80 -5.28
N ALA A 175 17.43 11.57 -4.68
CA ALA A 175 17.10 12.49 -3.60
C ALA A 175 16.14 13.61 -4.05
N ASP A 176 16.37 14.20 -5.22
CA ASP A 176 15.49 15.23 -5.80
C ASP A 176 14.10 14.65 -6.10
N ALA A 177 14.02 13.41 -6.62
CA ALA A 177 12.75 12.72 -6.86
C ALA A 177 11.99 12.46 -5.54
N LEU A 178 12.66 11.90 -4.53
CA LEU A 178 12.07 11.63 -3.21
C LEU A 178 11.67 12.91 -2.46
N PHE A 179 12.41 14.00 -2.65
CA PHE A 179 12.03 15.33 -2.18
C PHE A 179 10.76 15.82 -2.88
N SER A 180 10.68 15.70 -4.20
CA SER A 180 9.53 16.16 -5.01
C SER A 180 8.21 15.47 -4.67
N VAL A 181 8.26 14.22 -4.22
CA VAL A 181 7.07 13.47 -3.76
C VAL A 181 6.74 13.73 -2.28
N GLY A 182 7.59 14.48 -1.56
CA GLY A 182 7.33 14.91 -0.19
C GLY A 182 7.81 13.93 0.88
N LEU A 183 8.86 13.15 0.65
CA LEU A 183 9.44 12.22 1.64
C LEU A 183 10.70 12.80 2.32
N LEU A 184 11.34 13.77 1.67
CA LEU A 184 12.54 14.44 2.17
C LEU A 184 12.27 15.92 2.43
N ASN A 185 13.10 16.51 3.28
CA ASN A 185 13.29 17.95 3.39
C ASN A 185 14.69 18.28 2.88
N GLY A 186 14.82 19.39 2.15
CA GLY A 186 16.12 19.99 1.85
C GLY A 186 16.50 20.95 2.98
N ASN A 187 17.65 20.75 3.59
CA ASN A 187 18.31 21.87 4.26
C ASN A 187 18.95 22.71 3.15
N GLY A 188 18.80 24.04 3.21
CA GLY A 188 19.39 24.95 2.22
C GLY A 188 20.88 24.72 2.01
N LEU A 189 21.46 25.39 0.99
CA LEU A 189 22.87 25.28 0.61
C LEU A 189 23.80 25.20 1.84
N ALA A 190 24.41 24.04 2.05
CA ALA A 190 25.50 23.91 2.99
C ALA A 190 26.71 24.64 2.37
N MET A 191 26.98 25.85 2.86
CA MET A 191 28.23 26.55 2.55
C MET A 191 29.33 25.83 3.34
N PHE A 192 30.06 24.96 2.68
CA PHE A 192 31.29 24.40 3.23
C PHE A 192 32.37 25.49 3.14
N ASP A 193 32.88 25.93 4.29
CA ASP A 193 34.01 26.85 4.36
C ASP A 193 35.30 26.04 4.12
N GLY A 194 35.73 25.96 2.87
CA GLY A 194 36.91 25.22 2.43
C GLY A 194 36.98 25.04 0.91
N ASP A 195 38.19 24.87 0.39
CA ASP A 195 38.59 24.86 -1.04
C ASP A 195 37.99 23.69 -1.88
N ASP A 196 37.02 22.95 -1.32
CA ASP A 196 36.29 21.85 -1.97
C ASP A 196 35.01 22.39 -2.63
N ALA A 197 35.15 23.14 -3.73
CA ALA A 197 34.02 23.64 -4.52
C ALA A 197 33.07 22.54 -5.05
N ASP A 198 33.51 21.27 -5.06
CA ASP A 198 32.72 20.09 -5.46
C ASP A 198 31.71 19.60 -4.40
N ARG A 199 31.73 20.17 -3.18
CA ARG A 199 30.79 19.81 -2.10
C ARG A 199 29.60 20.77 -1.96
N SER A 200 29.51 21.80 -2.80
CA SER A 200 28.36 22.70 -2.83
C SER A 200 27.09 21.96 -3.29
N GLY A 201 26.21 21.59 -2.36
CA GLY A 201 25.03 20.79 -2.66
C GLY A 201 23.93 20.91 -1.61
N THR A 202 22.69 20.70 -2.05
CA THR A 202 21.53 20.56 -1.16
C THR A 202 21.64 19.26 -0.38
N THR A 203 21.65 19.34 0.95
CA THR A 203 21.59 18.13 1.80
C THR A 203 20.13 17.77 2.07
N TYR A 204 19.80 16.49 1.91
CA TYR A 204 18.46 15.97 2.14
C TYR A 204 18.40 15.10 3.39
N HIS A 205 17.30 15.18 4.13
CA HIS A 205 17.00 14.30 5.25
C HIS A 205 15.52 13.87 5.23
N LEU A 206 15.20 12.74 5.85
CA LEU A 206 13.82 12.27 5.94
C LEU A 206 12.96 13.29 6.67
N ASN A 207 11.80 13.62 6.11
CA ASN A 207 10.75 14.34 6.83
C ASN A 207 9.88 13.37 7.64
N GLU A 208 8.76 13.84 8.20
CA GLU A 208 7.85 12.99 8.97
C GLU A 208 7.30 11.81 8.14
N TYR A 209 6.86 12.05 6.91
CA TYR A 209 6.31 11.02 6.03
C TYR A 209 7.38 10.01 5.59
N GLY A 210 8.59 10.48 5.28
CA GLY A 210 9.73 9.61 5.01
C GLY A 210 10.03 8.68 6.18
N ARG A 211 10.03 9.20 7.41
CA ARG A 211 10.24 8.38 8.62
C ARG A 211 9.11 7.38 8.86
N ILE A 212 7.84 7.78 8.65
CA ILE A 212 6.69 6.87 8.75
C ILE A 212 6.84 5.72 7.74
N LEU A 213 7.18 6.05 6.49
CA LEU A 213 7.34 5.07 5.43
C LEU A 213 8.48 4.09 5.73
N VAL A 214 9.64 4.56 6.15
CA VAL A 214 10.76 3.69 6.55
C VAL A 214 10.38 2.80 7.74
N ARG A 215 9.67 3.34 8.74
CA ARG A 215 9.36 2.59 9.96
C ARG A 215 8.25 1.56 9.79
N TYR A 216 7.23 1.89 9.01
CA TYR A 216 5.99 1.11 8.97
C TYR A 216 5.64 0.57 7.59
N GLY A 217 6.15 1.15 6.50
CA GLY A 217 5.83 0.68 5.15
C GLY A 217 6.91 -0.21 4.55
N LEU A 218 8.18 0.14 4.75
CA LEU A 218 9.33 -0.62 4.29
C LEU A 218 9.76 -1.59 5.40
N GLN A 219 9.59 -2.89 5.18
CA GLN A 219 10.16 -3.91 6.04
C GLN A 219 11.67 -3.97 5.79
N VAL A 220 12.42 -3.03 6.37
CA VAL A 220 13.88 -3.10 6.36
C VAL A 220 14.26 -4.15 7.40
N GLU A 221 14.68 -5.33 6.94
CA GLU A 221 15.39 -6.26 7.81
C GLU A 221 16.63 -5.52 8.32
N ALA A 222 16.76 -5.39 9.64
CA ALA A 222 17.97 -4.87 10.25
C ALA A 222 19.11 -5.79 9.81
N SER A 223 19.95 -5.29 8.90
CA SER A 223 21.17 -5.96 8.44
C SER A 223 22.23 -5.95 9.53
#